data_AF-A0AAW4KXZ0-F1
#
_entry.id   AF-A0AAW4KXZ0-F1
#
_cell.length_a   1.000
_cell.length_b   1.000
_cell.length_c   1.000
_cell.angle_alpha   90.00
_cell.angle_beta   90.00
_cell.angle_gamma   90.00
#
_symmetry.space_group_name_H-M   'P 1'
#
loop_
_entity.id
_entity.type
_entity.pdbx_description
1 polymer ?
#
loop_
_entity_poly.entity_id
_entity_poly.type
_entity_poly.pdbx_seq_one_letter_code
_entity_poly.pdbx_strand_id
1 'polypeptide(L)'
;MSTKENLAGAFAGESQANRKYLAFAKQAEVDGFPQVAKLFRAAAHAETIHAHAHLRAMGGIKKTAENLVEAIEGEGFEFQQMYPPYLEEAQKEGDKMAEISFRNALAVEEIHHDLYQKAAAAVKAGGDLAARPVYVCEVCGNTVYDGVPDKCQVCGVPKERFTLIN
;
A
#
# COMPACT_ATOMS: atom_id res chain seq x y z
N MET A 1 -26.04 -7.92 -11.99
CA MET A 1 -25.22 -7.37 -10.91
C MET A 1 -26.06 -7.26 -9.65
N SER A 2 -25.63 -7.91 -8.58
CA SER A 2 -26.20 -7.84 -7.25
C SER A 2 -25.71 -6.59 -6.50
N THR A 3 -26.40 -6.18 -5.44
CA THR A 3 -25.92 -5.09 -4.57
C THR A 3 -24.53 -5.36 -4.00
N LYS A 4 -24.18 -6.63 -3.74
CA LYS A 4 -22.84 -7.01 -3.26
C LYS A 4 -21.76 -6.76 -4.31
N GLU A 5 -22.01 -7.14 -5.56
CA GLU A 5 -21.10 -6.88 -6.68
C GLU A 5 -20.95 -5.37 -6.92
N ASN A 6 -22.05 -4.61 -6.81
CA ASN A 6 -22.02 -3.15 -6.93
C ASN A 6 -21.16 -2.51 -5.82
N LEU A 7 -21.26 -2.98 -4.58
CA LEU A 7 -20.45 -2.49 -3.46
C LEU A 7 -18.96 -2.81 -3.64
N ALA A 8 -18.62 -4.00 -4.13
CA ALA A 8 -17.24 -4.38 -4.41
C ALA A 8 -16.65 -3.52 -5.54
N GLY A 9 -17.41 -3.31 -6.62
CA GLY A 9 -17.04 -2.41 -7.71
C GLY A 9 -16.86 -0.96 -7.24
N ALA A 10 -17.76 -0.46 -6.39
CA ALA A 10 -17.64 0.88 -5.80
C ALA A 10 -16.40 1.00 -4.90
N PHE A 11 -16.14 0.02 -4.02
CA PHE A 11 -14.94 -0.01 -3.19
C PHE A 11 -13.65 0.04 -4.03
N ALA A 12 -13.56 -0.75 -5.11
CA ALA A 12 -12.43 -0.72 -6.02
C ALA A 12 -12.29 0.65 -6.73
N GLY A 13 -13.40 1.22 -7.18
CA GLY A 13 -13.44 2.53 -7.84
C GLY A 13 -12.96 3.67 -6.92
N GLU A 14 -13.49 3.73 -5.70
CA GLU A 14 -13.12 4.74 -4.71
C GLU A 14 -11.67 4.59 -4.25
N SER A 15 -11.18 3.35 -4.11
CA SER A 15 -9.78 3.06 -3.77
C SER A 15 -8.83 3.56 -4.87
N GLN A 16 -9.15 3.34 -6.14
CA GLN A 16 -8.38 3.85 -7.27
C GLN A 16 -8.46 5.37 -7.38
N ALA A 17 -9.64 5.98 -7.16
CA ALA A 17 -9.83 7.42 -7.20
C ALA A 17 -8.97 8.12 -6.15
N ASN A 18 -9.02 7.65 -4.90
CA ASN A 18 -8.19 8.14 -3.81
C ASN A 18 -6.68 8.13 -4.16
N ARG A 19 -6.14 6.98 -4.63
CA ARG A 19 -4.71 6.86 -4.97
C ARG A 19 -4.32 7.76 -6.14
N LYS A 20 -5.16 7.87 -7.18
CA LYS A 20 -4.93 8.80 -8.31
C LYS A 20 -4.91 10.25 -7.85
N TYR A 21 -5.87 10.68 -7.04
CA TYR A 21 -5.97 12.07 -6.60
C TYR A 21 -4.80 12.50 -5.71
N LEU A 22 -4.26 11.63 -4.87
CA LEU A 22 -3.02 11.94 -4.14
C LEU A 22 -1.80 12.11 -5.08
N ALA A 23 -1.68 11.27 -6.11
CA ALA A 23 -0.64 11.41 -7.12
C ALA A 23 -0.80 12.73 -7.92
N PHE A 24 -2.02 13.06 -8.31
CA PHE A 24 -2.33 14.32 -9.02
C PHE A 24 -2.10 15.54 -8.15
N ALA A 25 -2.38 15.46 -6.84
CA ALA A 25 -2.06 16.54 -5.92
C ALA A 25 -0.57 16.84 -5.90
N LYS A 26 0.29 15.82 -5.87
CA LYS A 26 1.75 16.00 -5.92
C LYS A 26 2.19 16.64 -7.23
N GLN A 27 1.63 16.21 -8.36
CA GLN A 27 1.93 16.83 -9.66
C GLN A 27 1.47 18.29 -9.72
N ALA A 28 0.27 18.60 -9.22
CA ALA A 28 -0.25 19.97 -9.19
C ALA A 28 0.62 20.91 -8.33
N GLU A 29 1.30 20.42 -7.30
CA GLU A 29 2.29 21.22 -6.56
C GLU A 29 3.54 21.51 -7.38
N VAL A 30 4.06 20.50 -8.09
CA VAL A 30 5.21 20.66 -8.99
C VAL A 30 4.88 21.67 -10.10
N ASP A 31 3.65 21.63 -10.60
CA ASP A 31 3.18 22.52 -11.67
C ASP A 31 2.81 23.94 -11.17
N GLY A 32 2.90 24.21 -9.87
CA GLY A 32 2.64 25.54 -9.29
C GLY A 32 1.15 25.87 -9.05
N PHE A 33 0.29 24.86 -8.92
CA PHE A 33 -1.15 25.00 -8.66
C PHE A 33 -1.54 24.55 -7.23
N PRO A 34 -1.15 25.28 -6.17
CA PRO A 34 -1.34 24.83 -4.78
C PRO A 34 -2.82 24.66 -4.39
N GLN A 35 -3.72 25.46 -4.96
CA GLN A 35 -5.16 25.36 -4.68
C GLN A 35 -5.79 24.13 -5.35
N VAL A 36 -5.30 23.75 -6.53
CA VAL A 36 -5.73 22.52 -7.22
C VAL A 36 -5.21 21.30 -6.47
N ALA A 37 -3.94 21.32 -6.05
CA ALA A 37 -3.38 20.27 -5.20
C ALA A 37 -4.18 20.09 -3.90
N LYS A 38 -4.58 21.20 -3.26
CA LYS A 38 -5.46 21.19 -2.07
C LYS A 38 -6.80 20.52 -2.36
N LEU A 39 -7.44 20.84 -3.49
CA LEU A 39 -8.70 20.22 -3.87
C LEU A 39 -8.54 18.71 -4.11
N PHE A 40 -7.50 18.29 -4.82
CA PHE A 40 -7.22 16.87 -5.03
C PHE A 40 -7.04 16.10 -3.71
N ARG A 41 -6.31 16.67 -2.75
CA ARG A 41 -6.18 16.06 -1.41
C ARG A 41 -7.51 15.97 -0.67
N ALA A 42 -8.33 17.01 -0.76
CA ALA A 42 -9.66 17.02 -0.13
C ALA A 42 -10.57 15.95 -0.74
N ALA A 43 -10.59 15.83 -2.07
CA ALA A 43 -11.32 14.78 -2.76
C ALA A 43 -10.79 13.38 -2.40
N ALA A 44 -9.47 13.18 -2.40
CA ALA A 44 -8.87 11.92 -1.97
C ALA A 44 -9.34 11.52 -0.56
N HIS A 45 -9.35 12.46 0.38
CA HIS A 45 -9.86 12.21 1.74
C HIS A 45 -11.34 11.80 1.74
N ALA A 46 -12.18 12.44 0.91
CA ALA A 46 -13.58 12.05 0.75
C ALA A 46 -13.72 10.62 0.19
N GLU A 47 -12.93 10.25 -0.83
CA GLU A 47 -13.01 8.91 -1.41
C GLU A 47 -12.54 7.81 -0.44
N THR A 48 -11.63 8.12 0.49
CA THR A 48 -11.32 7.22 1.61
C THR A 48 -12.56 6.96 2.48
N ILE A 49 -13.36 7.99 2.76
CA ILE A 49 -14.59 7.85 3.54
C ILE A 49 -15.59 6.97 2.81
N HIS A 50 -15.77 7.18 1.50
CA HIS A 50 -16.65 6.37 0.66
C HIS A 50 -16.20 4.91 0.58
N ALA A 51 -14.92 4.65 0.28
CA ALA A 51 -14.34 3.31 0.23
C ALA A 51 -14.56 2.56 1.55
N HIS A 52 -14.25 3.20 2.69
CA HIS A 52 -14.46 2.59 4.01
C HIS A 52 -15.94 2.35 4.32
N ALA A 53 -16.85 3.20 3.83
CA ALA A 53 -18.29 2.98 3.99
C ALA A 53 -18.77 1.75 3.22
N HIS A 54 -18.31 1.59 1.97
CA HIS A 54 -18.64 0.41 1.15
C HIS A 54 -18.04 -0.87 1.73
N LEU A 55 -16.78 -0.83 2.18
CA LEU A 55 -16.13 -1.97 2.82
C LEU A 55 -16.87 -2.40 4.11
N ARG A 56 -17.31 -1.44 4.93
CA ARG A 56 -18.17 -1.72 6.10
C ARG A 56 -19.52 -2.33 5.71
N ALA A 57 -20.17 -1.80 4.68
CA ALA A 57 -21.45 -2.33 4.20
C ALA A 57 -21.33 -3.78 3.68
N MET A 58 -20.15 -4.18 3.20
CA MET A 58 -19.85 -5.55 2.81
C MET A 58 -19.44 -6.46 3.99
N GLY A 59 -19.24 -5.90 5.19
CA GLY A 59 -18.70 -6.64 6.33
C GLY A 59 -17.19 -6.93 6.23
N GLY A 60 -16.46 -6.18 5.40
CA GLY A 60 -15.02 -6.37 5.18
C GLY A 60 -14.12 -5.80 6.27
N ILE A 61 -14.66 -5.02 7.22
CA ILE A 61 -13.91 -4.56 8.39
C ILE A 61 -14.28 -5.44 9.59
N LYS A 62 -13.37 -6.33 10.00
CA LYS A 62 -13.54 -7.29 11.10
C LYS A 62 -12.67 -6.90 12.31
N LYS A 63 -12.47 -7.81 13.25
CA LYS A 63 -11.52 -7.61 14.37
C LYS A 63 -10.08 -7.58 13.85
N THR A 64 -9.18 -6.90 14.57
CA THR A 64 -7.76 -6.78 14.20
C THR A 64 -7.12 -8.13 13.85
N ALA A 65 -7.35 -9.17 14.64
CA ALA A 65 -6.79 -10.50 14.36
C ALA A 65 -7.27 -11.09 13.02
N GLU A 66 -8.53 -10.85 12.64
CA GLU A 66 -9.09 -11.33 11.38
C GLU A 66 -8.59 -10.49 10.20
N ASN A 67 -8.50 -9.17 10.36
CA ASN A 67 -7.94 -8.27 9.35
C ASN A 67 -6.45 -8.56 9.09
N LEU A 68 -5.69 -8.96 10.12
CA LEU A 68 -4.30 -9.38 9.99
C LEU A 68 -4.15 -10.67 9.18
N VAL A 69 -5.06 -11.64 9.36
CA VAL A 69 -5.08 -12.85 8.53
C VAL A 69 -5.37 -12.50 7.07
N GLU A 70 -6.35 -11.64 6.83
CA GLU A 70 -6.69 -11.17 5.48
C GLU A 70 -5.51 -10.44 4.82
N ALA A 71 -4.77 -9.62 5.57
CA ALA A 71 -3.55 -8.97 5.09
C ALA A 71 -2.45 -9.99 4.78
N ILE A 72 -2.16 -10.96 5.66
CA ILE A 72 -1.16 -12.01 5.41
C ILE A 72 -1.51 -12.79 4.14
N GLU A 73 -2.76 -13.18 3.96
CA GLU A 73 -3.20 -13.92 2.77
C GLU A 73 -3.08 -13.06 1.49
N GLY A 74 -3.42 -11.78 1.56
CA GLY A 74 -3.28 -10.82 0.47
C GLY A 74 -1.82 -10.65 0.06
N GLU A 75 -0.95 -10.24 0.98
CA GLU A 75 0.48 -10.05 0.72
C GLU A 75 1.11 -11.35 0.19
N GLY A 76 0.78 -12.49 0.81
CA GLY A 76 1.20 -13.83 0.39
C GLY A 76 0.84 -14.14 -1.05
N PHE A 77 -0.41 -13.88 -1.44
CA PHE A 77 -0.84 -14.04 -2.82
C PHE A 77 -0.07 -13.12 -3.77
N GLU A 78 0.17 -11.87 -3.39
CA GLU A 78 0.85 -10.90 -4.23
C GLU A 78 2.29 -11.33 -4.56
N PHE A 79 3.10 -11.66 -3.55
CA PHE A 79 4.51 -11.99 -3.79
C PHE A 79 4.73 -13.42 -4.31
N GLN A 80 3.83 -14.37 -4.02
CA GLN A 80 3.99 -15.76 -4.46
C GLN A 80 3.35 -16.05 -5.82
N GLN A 81 2.26 -15.37 -6.17
CA GLN A 81 1.42 -15.74 -7.32
C GLN A 81 1.19 -14.60 -8.31
N MET A 82 0.99 -13.37 -7.83
CA MET A 82 0.61 -12.25 -8.71
C MET A 82 1.84 -11.59 -9.37
N TYR A 83 2.77 -11.07 -8.57
CA TYR A 83 3.91 -10.31 -9.09
C TYR A 83 4.95 -11.13 -9.87
N PRO A 84 5.26 -12.40 -9.52
CA PRO A 84 6.24 -13.18 -10.29
C PRO A 84 5.93 -13.29 -11.80
N PRO A 85 4.71 -13.71 -12.23
CA PRO A 85 4.40 -13.75 -13.66
C PRO A 85 4.31 -12.35 -14.29
N TYR A 86 3.90 -11.32 -13.56
CA TYR A 86 3.84 -9.94 -14.08
C TYR A 86 5.24 -9.38 -14.35
N LEU A 87 6.19 -9.64 -13.45
CA LEU A 87 7.59 -9.30 -13.63
C LEU A 87 8.20 -10.05 -14.82
N GLU A 88 7.92 -11.34 -14.95
CA GLU A 88 8.39 -12.14 -16.08
C GLU A 88 7.88 -11.58 -17.42
N GLU A 89 6.60 -11.20 -17.48
CA GLU A 89 6.01 -10.63 -18.69
C GLU A 89 6.61 -9.27 -19.03
N ALA A 90 6.76 -8.37 -18.05
CA ALA A 90 7.41 -7.07 -18.26
C ALA A 90 8.86 -7.22 -18.78
N GLN A 91 9.58 -8.25 -18.32
CA GLN A 91 10.92 -8.57 -18.82
C GLN A 91 10.90 -9.07 -20.27
N LYS A 92 9.92 -9.91 -20.65
CA LYS A 92 9.74 -10.40 -22.02
C LYS A 92 9.42 -9.28 -22.99
N GLU A 93 8.53 -8.36 -22.59
CA GLU A 93 8.15 -7.20 -23.39
C GLU A 93 9.24 -6.12 -23.44
N GLY A 94 10.22 -6.20 -22.52
CA GLY A 94 11.26 -5.18 -22.39
C GLY A 94 10.78 -3.87 -21.74
N ASP A 95 9.60 -3.88 -21.10
CA ASP A 95 9.09 -2.72 -20.37
C ASP A 95 9.84 -2.55 -19.04
N LYS A 96 10.88 -1.71 -19.09
CA LYS A 96 11.74 -1.44 -17.94
C LYS A 96 11.04 -0.71 -16.80
N MET A 97 10.01 0.08 -17.07
CA MET A 97 9.30 0.81 -16.02
C MET A 97 8.38 -0.14 -15.25
N ALA A 98 7.65 -1.00 -15.96
CA ALA A 98 6.85 -2.06 -15.36
C ALA A 98 7.74 -3.05 -14.60
N GLU A 99 8.87 -3.48 -15.18
CA GLU A 99 9.83 -4.38 -14.53
C GLU A 99 10.31 -3.82 -13.18
N ILE A 100 10.72 -2.55 -13.13
CA ILE A 100 11.16 -1.90 -11.88
C ILE A 100 10.01 -1.85 -10.87
N SER A 101 8.80 -1.49 -11.32
CA SER A 101 7.63 -1.40 -10.47
C SER A 101 7.29 -2.74 -9.83
N PHE A 102 7.17 -3.81 -10.63
CA PHE A 102 6.82 -5.14 -10.14
C PHE A 102 7.92 -5.75 -9.27
N ARG A 103 9.19 -5.57 -9.64
CA ARG A 103 10.31 -6.07 -8.81
C ARG A 103 10.33 -5.40 -7.44
N ASN A 104 10.07 -4.10 -7.38
CA ASN A 104 10.02 -3.38 -6.11
C ASN A 104 8.87 -3.86 -5.24
N ALA A 105 7.65 -3.95 -5.81
CA ALA A 105 6.48 -4.44 -5.08
C ALA A 105 6.69 -5.88 -4.58
N LEU A 106 7.15 -6.78 -5.46
CA LEU A 106 7.47 -8.18 -5.11
C LEU A 106 8.36 -8.29 -3.87
N ALA A 107 9.44 -7.51 -3.82
CA ALA A 107 10.36 -7.53 -2.69
C ALA A 107 9.77 -6.94 -1.41
N VAL A 108 8.84 -5.98 -1.53
CA VAL A 108 8.24 -5.28 -0.40
C VAL A 108 7.05 -6.05 0.18
N GLU A 109 6.26 -6.73 -0.65
CA GLU A 109 5.12 -7.51 -0.15
C GLU A 109 5.57 -8.75 0.65
N GLU A 110 6.75 -9.32 0.35
CA GLU A 110 7.38 -10.33 1.22
C GLU A 110 7.71 -9.74 2.61
N ILE A 111 8.20 -8.50 2.67
CA ILE A 111 8.46 -7.79 3.92
C ILE A 111 7.15 -7.52 4.66
N HIS A 112 6.10 -7.05 3.99
CA HIS A 112 4.80 -6.80 4.60
C HIS A 112 4.18 -8.08 5.16
N HIS A 113 4.25 -9.18 4.41
CA HIS A 113 3.79 -10.49 4.86
C HIS A 113 4.46 -10.88 6.20
N ASP A 114 5.79 -10.79 6.29
CA ASP A 114 6.54 -11.08 7.52
C ASP A 114 6.18 -10.13 8.68
N LEU A 115 5.95 -8.86 8.39
CA LEU A 115 5.53 -7.86 9.38
C LEU A 115 4.14 -8.16 9.94
N TYR A 116 3.18 -8.51 9.08
CA TYR A 116 1.84 -8.88 9.52
C TYR A 116 1.81 -10.22 10.26
N GLN A 117 2.66 -11.19 9.90
CA GLN A 117 2.79 -12.44 10.68
C GLN A 117 3.24 -12.16 12.12
N LYS A 118 4.22 -11.26 12.31
CA LYS A 118 4.67 -10.84 13.65
C LYS A 118 3.56 -10.11 14.41
N ALA A 119 2.82 -9.23 13.74
CA ALA A 119 1.68 -8.53 14.33
C ALA A 119 0.56 -9.50 14.75
N ALA A 120 0.22 -10.47 13.89
CA ALA A 120 -0.78 -11.50 14.19
C ALA A 120 -0.37 -12.36 15.39
N ALA A 121 0.91 -12.72 15.49
CA ALA A 121 1.42 -13.45 16.64
C ALA A 121 1.31 -12.64 17.95
N ALA A 122 1.66 -11.36 17.93
CA ALA A 122 1.55 -10.46 19.09
C ALA A 122 0.09 -10.30 19.55
N VAL A 123 -0.82 -10.01 18.61
CA VAL A 123 -2.26 -9.86 18.90
C VAL A 123 -2.87 -11.16 19.41
N LYS A 124 -2.50 -12.30 18.84
CA LYS A 124 -2.95 -13.63 19.30
C LYS A 124 -2.49 -13.95 20.73
N ALA A 125 -1.32 -13.45 21.13
CA ALA A 125 -0.82 -13.56 22.49
C ALA A 125 -1.49 -12.57 23.48
N GLY A 126 -2.44 -11.76 23.03
CA GLY A 126 -3.14 -10.76 23.85
C GLY A 126 -2.36 -9.45 24.03
N GLY A 127 -1.30 -9.24 23.24
CA GLY A 127 -0.49 -8.03 23.27
C GLY A 127 -0.63 -7.19 22.00
N ASP A 128 0.35 -6.29 21.81
CA ASP A 128 0.48 -5.42 20.65
C ASP A 128 1.96 -5.45 20.18
N LEU A 129 2.24 -4.85 19.02
CA LEU A 129 3.60 -4.59 18.58
C LEU A 129 4.31 -3.63 19.54
N ALA A 130 5.62 -3.77 19.65
CA ALA A 130 6.43 -2.81 20.40
C ALA A 130 6.37 -1.43 19.72
N ALA A 131 6.07 -0.39 20.50
CA ALA A 131 6.06 0.99 20.01
C ALA A 131 7.45 1.40 19.53
N ARG A 132 7.57 1.67 18.24
CA ARG A 132 8.82 2.02 17.58
C ARG A 132 8.54 2.76 16.27
N PRO A 133 9.43 3.65 15.80
CA PRO A 133 9.18 4.41 14.58
C PRO A 133 9.19 3.49 13.35
N VAL A 134 8.29 3.77 12.40
CA VAL A 134 8.15 3.03 11.14
C VAL A 134 8.45 3.99 10.00
N TYR A 135 9.31 3.57 9.07
CA TYR A 135 9.69 4.36 7.92
C TYR A 135 9.36 3.63 6.63
N VAL A 136 8.89 4.37 5.63
CA VAL A 136 8.58 3.85 4.30
C VAL A 136 9.41 4.58 3.25
N CYS A 137 10.08 3.83 2.37
CA CYS A 137 10.80 4.38 1.24
C CYS A 137 9.81 4.96 0.21
N GLU A 138 9.90 6.26 -0.08
CA GLU A 138 8.99 6.98 -1.00
C GLU A 138 9.11 6.56 -2.48
N VAL A 139 10.08 5.72 -2.81
CA VAL A 139 10.35 5.25 -4.18
C VAL A 139 9.88 3.82 -4.43
N CYS A 140 10.11 2.90 -3.48
CA CYS A 140 9.79 1.48 -3.67
C CYS A 140 8.80 0.92 -2.65
N GLY A 141 8.45 1.68 -1.59
CA GLY A 141 7.55 1.21 -0.55
C GLY A 141 8.21 0.41 0.59
N ASN A 142 9.52 0.15 0.54
CA ASN A 142 10.20 -0.64 1.58
C ASN A 142 9.93 -0.11 3.00
N THR A 143 9.42 -0.98 3.86
CA THR A 143 8.98 -0.68 5.23
C THR A 143 10.02 -1.17 6.24
N VAL A 144 10.54 -0.27 7.07
CA VAL A 144 11.58 -0.57 8.07
C VAL A 144 11.24 0.03 9.44
N TYR A 145 11.70 -0.60 10.51
CA TYR A 145 11.58 -0.10 11.88
C TYR A 145 12.87 0.55 12.40
N ASP A 146 12.73 1.40 13.43
CA ASP A 146 13.78 2.09 14.21
C ASP A 146 14.64 3.09 13.44
N GLY A 147 15.31 2.64 12.38
CA GLY A 147 16.31 3.40 11.68
C GLY A 147 16.32 3.07 10.20
N VAL A 148 16.58 4.10 9.40
CA VAL A 148 16.65 3.99 7.95
C VAL A 148 18.10 3.66 7.55
N PRO A 149 18.34 2.61 6.75
CA PRO A 149 19.69 2.30 6.25
C PRO A 149 20.18 3.39 5.29
N ASP A 150 21.50 3.60 5.19
CA ASP A 150 22.08 4.64 4.31
C ASP A 150 21.63 4.52 2.85
N LYS A 151 21.34 3.29 2.40
CA LYS A 151 20.68 3.00 1.13
C LYS A 151 19.51 2.05 1.35
N CYS A 152 18.41 2.29 0.66
CA CYS A 152 17.29 1.37 0.62
C CYS A 152 17.74 0.00 0.07
N GLN A 153 17.46 -1.08 0.78
CA GLN A 153 17.86 -2.43 0.39
C GLN A 153 17.15 -2.93 -0.87
N VAL A 154 15.96 -2.39 -1.17
CA VAL A 154 15.18 -2.72 -2.37
C VAL A 154 15.63 -1.91 -3.59
N CYS A 155 15.57 -0.57 -3.54
CA CYS A 155 15.81 0.28 -4.73
C CYS A 155 17.09 1.14 -4.69
N GLY A 156 17.89 1.08 -3.62
CA GLY A 156 19.19 1.74 -3.54
C GLY A 156 19.18 3.26 -3.32
N VAL A 157 18.01 3.90 -3.22
CA VAL A 157 17.89 5.34 -2.94
C VAL A 157 18.41 5.68 -1.53
N PRO A 158 18.93 6.91 -1.30
CA PRO A 158 19.52 7.26 -0.03
C PRO A 158 18.45 7.44 1.07
N LYS A 159 18.86 7.37 2.33
CA LYS A 159 17.96 7.37 3.51
C LYS A 159 17.00 8.56 3.60
N GLU A 160 17.36 9.70 3.01
CA GLU A 160 16.52 10.90 2.97
C GLU A 160 15.23 10.71 2.14
N ARG A 161 15.13 9.60 1.41
CA ARG A 161 13.94 9.19 0.65
C ARG A 161 13.01 8.30 1.45
N PHE A 162 13.18 8.20 2.76
CA PHE A 162 12.25 7.54 3.65
C PHE A 162 11.44 8.55 4.45
N THR A 163 10.18 8.24 4.66
CA THR A 163 9.25 9.07 5.42
C THR A 163 8.75 8.31 6.63
N LEU A 164 8.78 8.98 7.79
CA LEU A 164 8.22 8.45 9.03
C LEU A 164 6.70 8.36 8.91
N ILE A 165 6.13 7.21 9.28
CA ILE A 165 4.70 6.97 9.36
C ILE A 165 4.25 7.19 10.81
N ASN A 166 3.23 8.02 10.99
CA ASN A 166 2.63 8.37 12.29
C ASN A 166 1.24 7.77 12.45
#